data_AF-A0A958AGR6-F1
#
_entry.id   AF-A0A958AGR6-F1
#
_cell.length_a   1.000
_cell.length_b   1.000
_cell.length_c   1.000
_cell.angle_alpha   90.00
_cell.angle_beta   90.00
_cell.angle_gamma   90.00
#
_symmetry.space_group_name_H-M   'P 1'
#
loop_
_entity.id
_entity.type
_entity.pdbx_description
1 polymer ?
#
loop_
_entity_poly.entity_id
_entity_poly.type
_entity_poly.pdbx_seq_one_letter_code
_entity_poly.pdbx_strand_id
1 'polypeptide(L)'
;MQALLDTLRELVQGWFPKEFPSLSQFVNAMDPVAWTLALLLILAVGVGIYLTVSTRRYFFNIDDVETTPEMLLARLKQDPGRLSPVAILSRIGAEATLELLDYGDQIQTKEWRYRWNAIREELLTLLSQQNAFGPIYALARYYRSEDRQEPDTLRIRRTVLVHKLGALRHVESGQDGNPSQLRIRYHPAEIQGSLGFDGEVLWLMSDEPAPTPYGPVVEMGTIDFQTVNDAEVTFHIRRTPTVGGGFRLRLQKRRNMWVVVGEEIEWAS
;
A
#
# COMPACT_ATOMS: atom_id res chain seq x y z
N MET A 1 20.80 38.99 -46.38
CA MET A 1 20.32 39.24 -45.00
C MET A 1 19.49 40.52 -44.91
N GLN A 2 19.89 41.63 -45.54
CA GLN A 2 19.10 42.87 -45.62
C GLN A 2 17.76 42.71 -46.35
N ALA A 3 17.72 42.01 -47.50
CA ALA A 3 16.48 41.78 -48.25
C ALA A 3 15.40 41.00 -47.48
N LEU A 4 15.79 40.14 -46.53
CA LEU A 4 14.87 39.33 -45.73
C LEU A 4 14.25 40.17 -44.58
N LEU A 5 15.02 41.13 -44.07
CA LEU A 5 14.55 42.12 -43.10
C LEU A 5 13.56 43.10 -43.75
N ASP A 6 13.78 43.49 -45.00
CA ASP A 6 12.87 44.38 -45.72
C ASP A 6 11.53 43.69 -46.03
N THR A 7 11.55 42.43 -46.45
CA THR A 7 10.31 41.65 -46.64
C THR A 7 9.54 41.41 -45.34
N LEU A 8 10.23 41.18 -44.22
CA LEU A 8 9.58 41.04 -42.91
C LEU A 8 8.97 42.38 -42.45
N ARG A 9 9.63 43.50 -42.76
CA ARG A 9 9.15 44.83 -42.40
C ARG A 9 7.91 45.23 -43.20
N GLU A 10 7.87 44.92 -44.49
CA GLU A 10 6.68 45.12 -45.33
C GLU A 10 5.51 44.22 -44.90
N LEU A 11 5.80 42.96 -44.54
CA LEU A 11 4.77 42.00 -44.13
C LEU A 11 4.17 42.35 -42.75
N VAL A 12 4.98 42.87 -41.84
CA VAL A 12 4.52 43.39 -40.53
C VAL A 12 3.73 44.69 -40.69
N GLN A 13 4.13 45.58 -41.60
CA GLN A 13 3.36 46.81 -41.88
C GLN A 13 2.04 46.54 -42.63
N GLY A 14 1.95 45.44 -43.38
CA GLY A 14 0.70 44.98 -44.01
C GLY A 14 -0.31 44.37 -43.03
N TRP A 15 0.15 43.83 -41.90
CA TRP A 15 -0.70 43.23 -40.86
C TRP A 15 -1.11 44.21 -39.75
N PHE A 16 -0.35 45.28 -39.52
CA PHE A 16 -0.66 46.30 -38.52
C PHE A 16 -1.06 47.62 -39.19
N PRO A 17 -2.36 47.93 -39.32
CA PRO A 17 -2.79 49.25 -39.78
C PRO A 17 -2.22 50.34 -38.85
N LYS A 18 -1.76 51.46 -39.46
CA LYS A 18 -1.08 52.59 -38.79
C LYS A 18 -1.93 53.35 -37.76
N GLU A 19 -3.20 52.98 -37.61
CA GLU A 19 -4.10 53.54 -36.62
C GLU A 19 -4.59 52.41 -35.73
N PHE A 20 -3.94 52.23 -34.58
CA PHE A 20 -4.63 51.58 -33.47
C PHE A 20 -5.77 52.51 -33.06
N PRO A 21 -7.05 52.10 -33.17
CA PRO A 21 -8.14 52.90 -32.63
C PRO A 21 -7.85 53.15 -31.15
N SER A 22 -8.08 54.38 -30.69
CA SER A 22 -7.88 54.72 -29.29
C SER A 22 -8.72 53.80 -28.40
N LEU A 23 -8.26 53.47 -27.20
CA LEU A 23 -8.99 52.62 -26.24
C LEU A 23 -10.44 53.11 -26.03
N SER A 24 -10.70 54.41 -26.20
CA SER A 24 -12.04 55.01 -26.15
C SER A 24 -12.93 54.68 -27.35
N GLN A 25 -12.38 54.49 -28.55
CA GLN A 25 -13.14 54.03 -29.73
C GLN A 25 -13.52 52.54 -29.62
N PHE A 26 -12.66 51.73 -29.01
CA PHE A 26 -12.95 50.30 -28.79
C PHE A 26 -14.13 50.10 -27.83
N VAL A 27 -14.17 50.88 -26.74
CA VAL A 27 -15.25 50.81 -25.75
C VAL A 27 -16.57 51.36 -26.31
N ASN A 28 -16.52 52.42 -27.14
CA ASN A 28 -17.71 53.04 -27.73
C ASN A 28 -18.26 52.30 -28.96
N ALA A 29 -17.47 51.45 -29.62
CA ALA A 29 -17.89 50.67 -30.79
C ALA A 29 -18.40 49.27 -30.45
N MET A 30 -18.27 48.81 -29.20
CA MET A 30 -18.73 47.48 -28.79
C MET A 30 -20.22 47.52 -28.41
N ASP A 31 -21.05 46.93 -29.26
CA ASP A 31 -22.44 46.62 -28.93
C ASP A 31 -22.54 45.64 -27.74
N PRO A 32 -23.68 45.59 -27.03
CA PRO A 32 -23.89 44.70 -25.89
C PRO A 32 -23.58 43.22 -26.19
N VAL A 33 -23.88 42.78 -27.41
CA VAL A 33 -23.58 41.42 -27.88
C VAL A 33 -22.08 41.17 -27.97
N ALA A 34 -21.30 42.13 -28.46
CA ALA A 34 -19.84 42.01 -28.55
C ALA A 34 -19.20 41.87 -27.16
N TRP A 35 -19.74 42.58 -26.16
CA TRP A 35 -19.29 42.46 -24.77
C TRP A 35 -19.56 41.08 -24.19
N THR A 36 -20.72 40.48 -24.47
CA THR A 36 -21.02 39.11 -24.02
C THR A 36 -20.08 38.07 -24.62
N LEU A 37 -19.73 38.21 -25.91
CA LEU A 37 -18.79 37.32 -26.59
C LEU A 37 -17.37 37.45 -26.04
N ALA A 38 -16.90 38.67 -25.78
CA ALA A 38 -15.59 38.91 -25.16
C ALA A 38 -15.51 38.28 -23.76
N LEU A 39 -16.55 38.43 -22.95
CA LEU A 39 -16.63 37.82 -21.62
C LEU A 39 -16.58 36.29 -21.70
N LEU A 40 -17.35 35.68 -22.60
CA LEU A 40 -17.34 34.24 -22.82
C LEU A 40 -15.98 33.72 -23.26
N LEU A 41 -15.28 34.46 -24.15
CA LEU A 41 -13.94 34.10 -24.59
C LEU A 41 -12.94 34.11 -23.43
N ILE A 42 -12.96 35.16 -22.60
CA ILE A 42 -12.09 35.27 -21.42
C ILE A 42 -12.37 34.12 -20.44
N LEU A 43 -13.64 33.78 -20.24
CA LEU A 43 -14.04 32.71 -19.33
C LEU A 43 -13.62 31.34 -19.87
N ALA A 44 -13.76 31.10 -21.18
CA ALA A 44 -13.29 29.88 -21.83
C ALA A 44 -11.76 29.73 -21.75
N VAL A 45 -11.01 30.81 -21.96
CA VAL A 45 -9.54 30.82 -21.81
C VAL A 45 -9.16 30.57 -20.35
N GLY A 46 -9.84 31.21 -19.40
CA GLY A 46 -9.61 31.00 -17.97
C GLY A 46 -9.87 29.55 -17.53
N VAL A 47 -10.96 28.96 -18.00
CA VAL A 47 -11.28 27.53 -17.78
C VAL A 47 -10.24 26.63 -18.45
N GLY A 48 -9.81 26.94 -19.68
CA GLY A 48 -8.78 26.19 -20.39
C GLY A 48 -7.43 26.21 -19.66
N ILE A 49 -7.00 27.36 -19.14
CA ILE A 49 -5.77 27.50 -18.34
C ILE A 49 -5.92 26.76 -17.01
N TYR A 50 -7.05 26.94 -16.31
CA TYR A 50 -7.32 26.25 -15.05
C TYR A 50 -7.32 24.74 -15.23
N LEU A 51 -7.99 24.22 -16.25
CA LEU A 51 -7.99 22.80 -16.59
C LEU A 51 -6.60 22.34 -16.98
N THR A 52 -5.85 23.08 -17.79
CA THR A 52 -4.47 22.71 -18.20
C THR A 52 -3.52 22.65 -17.01
N VAL A 53 -3.62 23.60 -16.08
CA VAL A 53 -2.79 23.65 -14.85
C VAL A 53 -3.22 22.57 -13.85
N SER A 54 -4.53 22.37 -13.68
CA SER A 54 -5.10 21.34 -12.79
C SER A 54 -4.80 19.92 -13.29
N THR A 55 -4.96 19.67 -14.60
CA THR A 55 -4.68 18.36 -15.21
C THR A 55 -3.19 18.09 -15.40
N ARG A 56 -2.33 19.11 -15.62
CA ARG A 56 -0.86 18.90 -15.70
C ARG A 56 -0.27 18.31 -14.42
N ARG A 57 -0.89 18.50 -13.25
CA ARG A 57 -0.40 17.89 -12.00
C ARG A 57 -0.72 16.40 -11.87
N TYR A 58 -1.60 15.84 -12.71
CA TYR A 58 -1.94 14.41 -12.67
C TYR A 58 -1.31 13.57 -13.79
N PHE A 59 -0.83 14.19 -14.88
CA PHE A 59 -0.35 13.44 -16.07
C PHE A 59 1.17 13.40 -16.28
N PHE A 60 1.98 14.00 -15.40
CA PHE A 60 3.45 13.82 -15.44
C PHE A 60 3.87 12.58 -14.64
N ASN A 61 3.73 11.41 -15.28
CA ASN A 61 4.54 10.20 -15.03
C ASN A 61 4.68 9.41 -16.35
N ILE A 62 5.08 10.12 -17.42
CA ILE A 62 5.36 9.57 -18.76
C ILE A 62 6.76 8.91 -18.82
N ASP A 63 7.53 8.88 -17.73
CA ASP A 63 8.86 8.25 -17.67
C ASP A 63 8.85 6.71 -17.48
N ASP A 64 7.69 6.06 -17.52
CA ASP A 64 7.55 4.61 -17.27
C ASP A 64 7.42 3.73 -18.52
N VAL A 65 7.54 4.30 -19.73
CA VAL A 65 7.20 3.60 -20.99
C VAL A 65 8.13 2.42 -21.32
N GLU A 66 9.32 2.29 -20.72
CA GLU A 66 10.27 1.21 -21.06
C GLU A 66 11.05 0.64 -19.85
N THR A 67 10.46 0.57 -18.65
CA THR A 67 11.11 -0.17 -17.55
C THR A 67 10.75 -1.64 -17.63
N THR A 68 11.76 -2.50 -17.83
CA THR A 68 11.57 -3.94 -17.63
C THR A 68 11.09 -4.21 -16.19
N PRO A 69 10.29 -5.25 -15.94
CA PRO A 69 9.80 -5.56 -14.59
C PRO A 69 10.90 -5.65 -13.54
N GLU A 70 12.08 -6.13 -13.92
CA GLU A 70 13.27 -6.22 -13.07
C GLU A 70 13.83 -4.85 -12.67
N MET A 71 13.92 -3.91 -13.62
CA MET A 71 14.33 -2.53 -13.33
C MET A 71 13.32 -1.83 -12.44
N LEU A 72 12.03 -2.07 -12.66
CA LEU A 72 10.98 -1.51 -11.82
C LEU A 72 11.06 -2.06 -10.39
N LEU A 73 11.25 -3.37 -10.24
CA LEU A 73 11.47 -4.01 -8.94
C LEU A 73 12.69 -3.42 -8.22
N ALA A 74 13.83 -3.27 -8.92
CA ALA A 74 15.03 -2.67 -8.34
C ALA A 74 14.79 -1.24 -7.84
N ARG A 75 14.00 -0.44 -8.56
CA ARG A 75 13.59 0.90 -8.11
C ARG A 75 12.66 0.86 -6.91
N LEU A 76 11.69 -0.05 -6.88
CA LEU A 76 10.77 -0.21 -5.75
C LEU A 76 11.49 -0.68 -4.48
N LYS A 77 12.56 -1.47 -4.62
CA LYS A 77 13.45 -1.84 -3.50
C LYS A 77 14.19 -0.63 -2.92
N GLN A 78 14.44 0.41 -3.70
CA GLN A 78 15.06 1.65 -3.20
C GLN A 78 14.02 2.58 -2.57
N ASP A 79 12.86 2.70 -3.21
CA ASP A 79 11.78 3.59 -2.77
C ASP A 79 10.41 3.00 -3.12
N PRO A 80 9.73 2.33 -2.16
CA PRO A 80 8.51 1.60 -2.43
C PRO A 80 7.33 2.55 -2.66
N GLY A 81 7.41 3.79 -2.17
CA GLY A 81 6.33 4.79 -2.28
C GLY A 81 6.21 5.45 -3.65
N ARG A 82 7.06 5.09 -4.63
CA ARG A 82 7.04 5.68 -5.98
C ARG A 82 5.80 5.32 -6.78
N LEU A 83 5.24 4.15 -6.53
CA LEU A 83 4.04 3.66 -7.21
C LEU A 83 2.98 3.29 -6.20
N SER A 84 1.72 3.43 -6.59
CA SER A 84 0.62 2.88 -5.79
C SER A 84 0.68 1.35 -5.77
N PRO A 85 0.23 0.68 -4.70
CA PRO A 85 0.23 -0.78 -4.60
C PRO A 85 -0.50 -1.48 -5.77
N VAL A 86 -1.59 -0.89 -6.28
CA VAL A 86 -2.29 -1.37 -7.48
C VAL A 86 -1.39 -1.28 -8.73
N ALA A 87 -0.63 -0.20 -8.89
CA ALA A 87 0.29 -0.03 -10.02
C ALA A 87 1.50 -0.97 -9.92
N ILE A 88 2.00 -1.23 -8.70
CA ILE A 88 3.04 -2.24 -8.46
C ILE A 88 2.54 -3.60 -8.96
N LEU A 89 1.41 -4.07 -8.43
CA LEU A 89 0.91 -5.42 -8.70
C LEU A 89 0.58 -5.65 -10.18
N SER A 90 0.01 -4.65 -10.85
CA SER A 90 -0.33 -4.73 -12.28
C SER A 90 0.88 -4.72 -13.21
N ARG A 91 2.01 -4.11 -12.80
CA ARG A 91 3.19 -3.95 -13.66
C ARG A 91 4.25 -5.02 -13.46
N ILE A 92 4.54 -5.43 -12.23
CA ILE A 92 5.58 -6.45 -11.95
C ILE A 92 5.01 -7.86 -11.78
N GLY A 93 3.70 -7.98 -11.52
CA GLY A 93 3.04 -9.27 -11.32
C GLY A 93 3.27 -9.89 -9.93
N ALA A 94 2.60 -11.02 -9.66
CA ALA A 94 2.53 -11.62 -8.33
C ALA A 94 3.88 -12.16 -7.81
N GLU A 95 4.71 -12.77 -8.67
CA GLU A 95 6.00 -13.35 -8.27
C GLU A 95 7.04 -12.26 -7.91
N ALA A 96 7.16 -11.20 -8.71
CA ALA A 96 8.04 -10.08 -8.36
C ALA A 96 7.50 -9.29 -7.16
N THR A 97 6.18 -9.26 -6.95
CA THR A 97 5.58 -8.70 -5.73
C THR A 97 5.97 -9.50 -4.50
N LEU A 98 6.04 -10.84 -4.59
CA LEU A 98 6.56 -11.68 -3.50
C LEU A 98 8.01 -11.32 -3.17
N GLU A 99 8.86 -11.16 -4.18
CA GLU A 99 10.26 -10.77 -3.98
C GLU A 99 10.38 -9.38 -3.32
N LEU A 100 9.52 -8.44 -3.72
CA LEU A 100 9.42 -7.13 -3.06
C LEU A 100 8.99 -7.27 -1.60
N LEU A 101 8.00 -8.13 -1.32
CA LEU A 101 7.51 -8.39 0.04
C LEU A 101 8.61 -8.96 0.94
N ASP A 102 9.31 -10.00 0.46
CA ASP A 102 10.41 -10.62 1.19
C ASP A 102 11.57 -9.64 1.43
N TYR A 103 11.90 -8.80 0.44
CA TYR A 103 12.95 -7.80 0.58
C TYR A 103 12.56 -6.69 1.57
N GLY A 104 11.34 -6.16 1.44
CA GLY A 104 10.87 -5.07 2.28
C GLY A 104 10.79 -5.43 3.75
N ASP A 105 10.46 -6.69 4.07
CA ASP A 105 10.40 -7.21 5.44
C ASP A 105 11.79 -7.41 6.08
N GLN A 106 12.86 -7.48 5.29
CA GLN A 106 14.23 -7.62 5.80
C GLN A 106 14.83 -6.29 6.27
N ILE A 107 14.31 -5.15 5.79
CA ILE A 107 14.86 -3.84 6.14
C ILE A 107 14.25 -3.34 7.45
N GLN A 108 15.11 -3.12 8.44
CA GLN A 108 14.69 -2.76 9.80
C GLN A 108 14.77 -1.25 10.10
N THR A 109 15.18 -0.40 9.16
CA THR A 109 15.25 1.05 9.42
C THR A 109 13.86 1.64 9.67
N LYS A 110 13.73 2.56 10.63
CA LYS A 110 12.43 3.10 11.07
C LYS A 110 11.68 3.81 9.93
N GLU A 111 12.39 4.60 9.13
CA GLU A 111 11.84 5.33 7.98
C GLU A 111 11.35 4.41 6.87
N TRP A 112 12.06 3.29 6.64
CA TRP A 112 11.62 2.27 5.71
C TRP A 112 10.35 1.59 6.22
N ARG A 113 10.39 1.05 7.46
CA ARG A 113 9.25 0.33 8.05
C ARG A 113 7.96 1.16 8.07
N TYR A 114 8.06 2.45 8.37
CA TYR A 114 6.89 3.34 8.33
C TYR A 114 6.24 3.40 6.94
N ARG A 115 7.03 3.63 5.88
CA ARG A 115 6.54 3.67 4.50
C ARG A 115 6.11 2.30 3.99
N TRP A 116 6.90 1.29 4.30
CA TRP A 116 6.73 -0.08 3.86
C TRP A 116 5.47 -0.71 4.43
N ASN A 117 5.15 -0.51 5.71
CA ASN A 117 3.99 -1.15 6.34
C ASN A 117 2.68 -0.84 5.62
N ALA A 118 2.43 0.43 5.27
CA ALA A 118 1.22 0.83 4.55
C ALA A 118 1.12 0.16 3.17
N ILE A 119 2.23 0.16 2.42
CA ILE A 119 2.32 -0.45 1.09
C ILE A 119 2.14 -1.96 1.18
N ARG A 120 2.81 -2.59 2.14
CA ARG A 120 2.76 -4.02 2.42
C ARG A 120 1.34 -4.48 2.75
N GLU A 121 0.66 -3.79 3.67
CA GLU A 121 -0.72 -4.12 4.05
C GLU A 121 -1.67 -4.03 2.86
N GLU A 122 -1.53 -2.99 2.04
CA GLU A 122 -2.35 -2.84 0.83
C GLU A 122 -2.02 -3.91 -0.23
N LEU A 123 -0.75 -4.24 -0.46
CA LEU A 123 -0.34 -5.32 -1.37
C LEU A 123 -0.89 -6.68 -0.93
N LEU A 124 -0.81 -7.01 0.36
CA LEU A 124 -1.37 -8.24 0.90
C LEU A 124 -2.88 -8.30 0.75
N THR A 125 -3.56 -7.17 0.97
CA THR A 125 -5.01 -7.04 0.76
C THR A 125 -5.39 -7.24 -0.71
N LEU A 126 -4.68 -6.60 -1.64
CA LEU A 126 -4.93 -6.73 -3.07
C LEU A 126 -4.67 -8.16 -3.58
N LEU A 127 -3.63 -8.81 -3.07
CA LEU A 127 -3.34 -10.21 -3.40
C LEU A 127 -4.41 -11.15 -2.83
N SER A 128 -4.90 -10.89 -1.62
CA SER A 128 -5.87 -11.78 -0.96
C SER A 128 -7.28 -11.63 -1.50
N GLN A 129 -7.63 -10.47 -2.05
CA GLN A 129 -8.91 -10.28 -2.75
C GLN A 129 -8.95 -11.02 -4.09
N GLN A 130 -7.81 -11.31 -4.69
CA GLN A 130 -7.75 -12.01 -5.97
C GLN A 130 -8.01 -13.52 -5.81
N ASN A 131 -9.05 -14.01 -6.49
CA ASN A 131 -9.33 -15.44 -6.58
C ASN A 131 -8.65 -16.08 -7.81
N ALA A 132 -7.34 -15.87 -7.96
CA ALA A 132 -6.54 -16.38 -9.07
C ALA A 132 -5.37 -17.23 -8.57
N PHE A 133 -4.91 -18.18 -9.40
CA PHE A 133 -3.87 -19.14 -8.99
C PHE A 133 -2.55 -18.46 -8.60
N GLY A 134 -2.05 -17.54 -9.41
CA GLY A 134 -0.78 -16.85 -9.19
C GLY A 134 -0.74 -16.09 -7.84
N PRO A 135 -1.67 -15.15 -7.58
CA PRO A 135 -1.73 -14.41 -6.32
C PRO A 135 -1.86 -15.30 -5.08
N ILE A 136 -2.71 -16.34 -5.13
CA ILE A 136 -2.89 -17.26 -4.00
C ILE A 136 -1.59 -18.03 -3.73
N TYR A 137 -0.90 -18.49 -4.77
CA TYR A 137 0.37 -19.21 -4.62
C TYR A 137 1.49 -18.30 -4.10
N ALA A 138 1.55 -17.05 -4.57
CA ALA A 138 2.46 -16.04 -4.05
C ALA A 138 2.22 -15.78 -2.56
N LEU A 139 0.96 -15.61 -2.13
CA LEU A 139 0.61 -15.45 -0.71
C LEU A 139 0.99 -16.67 0.14
N ALA A 140 0.71 -17.88 -0.35
CA ALA A 140 1.06 -19.09 0.39
C ALA A 140 2.57 -19.24 0.58
N ARG A 141 3.36 -18.89 -0.44
CA ARG A 141 4.83 -18.83 -0.35
C ARG A 141 5.29 -17.74 0.60
N TYR A 142 4.68 -16.56 0.54
CA TYR A 142 4.95 -15.48 1.49
C TYR A 142 4.68 -15.91 2.94
N TYR A 143 3.60 -16.66 3.18
CA TYR A 143 3.27 -17.22 4.50
C TYR A 143 4.14 -18.44 4.90
N ARG A 144 5.04 -18.90 4.02
CA ARG A 144 6.11 -19.90 4.23
C ARG A 144 5.67 -21.24 4.84
N SER A 145 4.48 -21.74 4.51
CA SER A 145 4.15 -23.15 4.77
C SER A 145 4.54 -23.99 3.55
N GLU A 146 5.80 -24.45 3.52
CA GLU A 146 6.27 -25.38 2.49
C GLU A 146 5.89 -26.84 2.81
N ASP A 147 5.63 -27.13 4.08
CA ASP A 147 5.15 -28.44 4.53
C ASP A 147 3.66 -28.61 4.23
N ARG A 148 3.35 -29.45 3.25
CA ARG A 148 1.98 -29.82 2.86
C ARG A 148 1.26 -30.70 3.88
N GLN A 149 1.94 -31.24 4.87
CA GLN A 149 1.37 -32.05 5.95
C GLN A 149 1.21 -31.27 7.27
N GLU A 150 1.67 -30.03 7.33
CA GLU A 150 1.52 -29.18 8.52
C GLU A 150 0.03 -29.08 8.94
N PRO A 151 -0.28 -29.26 10.24
CA PRO A 151 -1.63 -29.06 10.76
C PRO A 151 -2.19 -27.68 10.42
N ASP A 152 -3.47 -27.62 10.07
CA ASP A 152 -4.13 -26.37 9.67
C ASP A 152 -4.06 -25.30 10.78
N THR A 153 -4.10 -25.71 12.05
CA THR A 153 -3.96 -24.79 13.19
C THR A 153 -2.60 -24.10 13.21
N LEU A 154 -1.51 -24.82 12.99
CA LEU A 154 -0.16 -24.24 12.91
C LEU A 154 -0.01 -23.34 11.68
N ARG A 155 -0.58 -23.75 10.53
CA ARG A 155 -0.61 -22.90 9.33
C ARG A 155 -1.32 -21.59 9.56
N ILE A 156 -2.53 -21.62 10.14
CA ILE A 156 -3.32 -20.43 10.44
C ILE A 156 -2.51 -19.48 11.35
N ARG A 157 -1.93 -20.01 12.44
CA ARG A 157 -1.12 -19.21 13.38
C ARG A 157 0.09 -18.58 12.70
N ARG A 158 0.80 -19.31 11.84
CA ARG A 158 1.92 -18.77 11.07
C ARG A 158 1.46 -17.72 10.07
N THR A 159 0.38 -17.96 9.34
CA THR A 159 -0.20 -17.00 8.40
C THR A 159 -0.54 -15.70 9.11
N VAL A 160 -1.19 -15.75 10.27
CA VAL A 160 -1.51 -14.56 11.08
C VAL A 160 -0.24 -13.80 11.48
N LEU A 161 0.78 -14.50 12.01
CA LEU A 161 2.03 -13.87 12.42
C LEU A 161 2.74 -13.20 11.25
N VAL A 162 2.88 -13.91 10.13
CA VAL A 162 3.51 -13.34 8.94
C VAL A 162 2.69 -12.17 8.43
N HIS A 163 1.35 -12.26 8.41
CA HIS A 163 0.48 -11.19 7.96
C HIS A 163 0.69 -9.89 8.77
N LYS A 164 0.78 -9.96 10.10
CA LYS A 164 0.93 -8.75 10.93
C LYS A 164 2.37 -8.32 11.25
N LEU A 165 3.33 -9.25 11.26
CA LEU A 165 4.70 -8.98 11.70
C LEU A 165 5.74 -9.11 10.57
N GLY A 166 5.31 -9.44 9.35
CA GLY A 166 6.21 -9.71 8.23
C GLY A 166 6.83 -11.10 8.29
N ALA A 167 7.59 -11.46 7.25
CA ALA A 167 8.20 -12.77 7.08
C ALA A 167 9.16 -13.15 8.23
N LEU A 168 9.79 -12.16 8.88
CA LEU A 168 10.67 -12.35 10.03
C LEU A 168 9.93 -12.68 11.32
N ARG A 169 8.63 -12.34 11.42
CA ARG A 169 7.81 -12.53 12.62
C ARG A 169 8.51 -11.97 13.87
N HIS A 170 9.07 -10.78 13.73
CA HIS A 170 9.93 -10.16 14.72
C HIS A 170 9.24 -8.91 15.29
N VAL A 171 9.36 -8.72 16.59
CA VAL A 171 8.99 -7.49 17.28
C VAL A 171 10.21 -7.01 18.04
N GLU A 172 10.56 -5.74 17.83
CA GLU A 172 11.69 -5.10 18.50
C GLU A 172 11.56 -5.24 20.02
N SER A 173 12.67 -5.47 20.70
CA SER A 173 12.75 -5.48 22.16
C SER A 173 12.29 -4.15 22.76
N GLY A 174 11.85 -4.20 24.02
CA GLY A 174 11.44 -3.01 24.76
C GLY A 174 12.60 -2.03 24.99
N GLN A 175 12.27 -0.81 25.42
CA GLN A 175 13.30 0.20 25.78
C GLN A 175 14.26 -0.30 26.87
N ASP A 176 13.78 -1.20 27.73
CA ASP A 176 14.55 -1.82 28.82
C ASP A 176 15.38 -3.03 28.36
N GLY A 177 15.40 -3.34 27.06
CA GLY A 177 16.12 -4.49 26.48
C GLY A 177 15.41 -5.83 26.64
N ASN A 178 14.24 -5.86 27.28
CA ASN A 178 13.46 -7.09 27.45
C ASN A 178 13.02 -7.66 26.09
N PRO A 179 13.19 -8.98 25.86
CA PRO A 179 12.80 -9.62 24.60
C PRO A 179 11.28 -9.58 24.41
N SER A 180 10.85 -9.69 23.16
CA SER A 180 9.44 -9.80 22.85
C SER A 180 8.91 -11.21 23.14
N GLN A 181 7.64 -11.28 23.56
CA GLN A 181 6.96 -12.54 23.83
C GLN A 181 5.78 -12.72 22.87
N LEU A 182 5.62 -13.93 22.35
CA LEU A 182 4.44 -14.40 21.65
C LEU A 182 3.64 -15.31 22.57
N ARG A 183 2.40 -14.92 22.87
CA ARG A 183 1.48 -15.69 23.69
C ARG A 183 0.34 -16.20 22.84
N ILE A 184 0.06 -17.48 22.98
CA ILE A 184 -0.85 -18.19 22.10
C ILE A 184 -1.91 -18.86 22.95
N ARG A 185 -3.14 -18.38 22.86
CA ARG A 185 -4.30 -19.07 23.41
C ARG A 185 -4.66 -20.21 22.47
N TYR A 186 -4.62 -21.43 22.96
CA TYR A 186 -4.92 -22.61 22.15
C TYR A 186 -6.01 -23.47 22.79
N HIS A 187 -6.73 -24.18 21.93
CA HIS A 187 -7.63 -25.24 22.33
C HIS A 187 -6.84 -26.53 22.58
N PRO A 188 -7.16 -27.36 23.59
CA PRO A 188 -6.39 -28.57 23.92
C PRO A 188 -6.21 -29.59 22.78
N ALA A 189 -7.08 -29.56 21.77
CA ALA A 189 -6.95 -30.40 20.58
C ALA A 189 -5.93 -29.89 19.55
N GLU A 190 -5.43 -28.67 19.70
CA GLU A 190 -4.44 -28.10 18.79
C GLU A 190 -3.05 -28.67 19.04
N ILE A 191 -2.33 -28.94 17.94
CA ILE A 191 -0.94 -29.34 17.99
C ILE A 191 -0.07 -28.09 18.21
N GLN A 192 0.74 -28.12 19.27
CA GLN A 192 1.74 -27.10 19.53
C GLN A 192 2.97 -27.32 18.65
N GLY A 193 3.61 -26.25 18.21
CA GLY A 193 4.76 -26.34 17.32
C GLY A 193 5.49 -25.02 17.13
N SER A 194 6.59 -25.06 16.38
CA SER A 194 7.36 -23.86 16.06
C SER A 194 6.63 -22.99 15.06
N LEU A 195 6.45 -21.71 15.41
CA LEU A 195 5.89 -20.70 14.52
C LEU A 195 6.96 -19.80 13.88
N GLY A 196 8.23 -19.99 14.24
CA GLY A 196 9.35 -19.20 13.75
C GLY A 196 9.31 -17.73 14.18
N PHE A 197 8.70 -17.45 15.33
CA PHE A 197 8.74 -16.14 15.99
C PHE A 197 10.11 -15.93 16.62
N ASP A 198 10.67 -14.73 16.46
CA ASP A 198 11.97 -14.36 17.00
C ASP A 198 11.83 -13.81 18.43
N GLY A 199 11.60 -14.71 19.38
CA GLY A 199 11.39 -14.40 20.78
C GLY A 199 10.83 -15.58 21.56
N GLU A 200 10.39 -15.33 22.80
CA GLU A 200 9.82 -16.37 23.64
C GLU A 200 8.39 -16.70 23.20
N VAL A 201 8.07 -18.00 23.04
CA VAL A 201 6.73 -18.46 22.64
C VAL A 201 6.08 -19.22 23.79
N LEU A 202 4.93 -18.74 24.25
CA LEU A 202 4.14 -19.31 25.33
C LEU A 202 2.80 -19.82 24.78
N TRP A 203 2.57 -21.12 24.93
CA TRP A 203 1.28 -21.75 24.64
C TRP A 203 0.48 -21.83 25.93
N LEU A 204 -0.62 -21.09 25.98
CA LEU A 204 -1.46 -20.96 27.17
C LEU A 204 -2.83 -21.58 26.88
N MET A 205 -3.32 -22.37 27.83
CA MET A 205 -4.70 -22.86 27.76
C MET A 205 -5.68 -21.68 27.82
N SER A 206 -6.92 -21.86 27.36
CA SER A 206 -7.88 -20.75 27.26
C SER A 206 -8.25 -20.15 28.62
N ASP A 207 -8.24 -20.97 29.67
CA ASP A 207 -8.57 -20.64 31.06
C ASP A 207 -7.36 -20.27 31.92
N GLU A 208 -6.14 -20.48 31.44
CA GLU A 208 -4.91 -20.19 32.18
C GLU A 208 -4.66 -18.67 32.29
N PRO A 209 -4.34 -18.11 33.47
CA PRO A 209 -3.96 -16.71 33.56
C PRO A 209 -2.66 -16.45 32.79
N ALA A 210 -2.63 -15.41 31.94
CA ALA A 210 -1.40 -15.04 31.26
C ALA A 210 -0.42 -14.41 32.27
N PRO A 211 0.89 -14.75 32.21
CA PRO A 211 1.88 -14.13 33.08
C PRO A 211 1.99 -12.62 32.80
N THR A 212 2.44 -11.84 33.78
CA THR A 212 2.65 -10.39 33.57
C THR A 212 3.71 -10.18 32.49
N PRO A 213 3.47 -9.33 31.48
CA PRO A 213 4.45 -9.03 30.45
C PRO A 213 5.59 -8.16 30.98
N TYR A 214 6.83 -8.54 30.69
CA TYR A 214 8.02 -7.75 31.04
C TYR A 214 8.53 -6.88 29.87
N GLY A 215 8.03 -7.11 28.66
CA GLY A 215 8.44 -6.41 27.44
C GLY A 215 7.30 -6.33 26.41
N PRO A 216 7.63 -6.08 25.14
CA PRO A 216 6.66 -6.11 24.04
C PRO A 216 6.00 -7.49 23.95
N VAL A 217 4.68 -7.51 23.81
CA VAL A 217 3.91 -8.75 23.78
C VAL A 217 2.98 -8.78 22.58
N VAL A 218 3.03 -9.91 21.90
CA VAL A 218 2.08 -10.33 20.87
C VAL A 218 1.18 -11.38 21.48
N GLU A 219 -0.13 -11.17 21.45
CA GLU A 219 -1.11 -12.15 21.93
C GLU A 219 -1.98 -12.61 20.77
N MET A 220 -2.11 -13.92 20.62
CA MET A 220 -2.99 -14.53 19.64
C MET A 220 -4.06 -15.31 20.39
N GLY A 221 -5.31 -15.05 20.03
CA GLY A 221 -6.47 -15.77 20.53
C GLY A 221 -6.52 -17.23 20.07
N THR A 222 -7.53 -17.92 20.56
CA THR A 222 -7.96 -19.21 20.03
C THR A 222 -8.41 -19.06 18.58
N ILE A 223 -8.26 -20.12 17.79
CA ILE A 223 -8.79 -20.15 16.43
C ILE A 223 -10.28 -20.50 16.51
N ASP A 224 -11.15 -19.61 16.03
CA ASP A 224 -12.58 -19.87 15.91
C ASP A 224 -12.90 -20.37 14.50
N PHE A 225 -13.17 -21.68 14.38
CA PHE A 225 -13.54 -22.30 13.11
C PHE A 225 -15.05 -22.18 12.88
N GLN A 226 -15.46 -21.26 12.01
CA GLN A 226 -16.86 -21.19 11.56
C GLN A 226 -17.20 -22.36 10.63
N THR A 227 -16.22 -22.78 9.81
CA THR A 227 -16.30 -23.98 8.97
C THR A 227 -14.92 -24.63 8.86
N VAL A 228 -14.83 -25.80 8.22
CA VAL A 228 -13.53 -26.43 7.89
C VAL A 228 -12.65 -25.59 6.94
N ASN A 229 -13.21 -24.57 6.28
CA ASN A 229 -12.52 -23.71 5.33
C ASN A 229 -12.52 -22.22 5.74
N ASP A 230 -13.05 -21.89 6.92
CA ASP A 230 -13.20 -20.51 7.40
C ASP A 230 -12.86 -20.44 8.88
N ALA A 231 -11.96 -19.53 9.23
CA ALA A 231 -11.46 -19.36 10.59
C ALA A 231 -11.25 -17.89 10.92
N GLU A 232 -11.55 -17.52 12.17
CA GLU A 232 -11.26 -16.21 12.72
C GLU A 232 -10.22 -16.31 13.83
N VAL A 233 -9.30 -15.34 13.86
CA VAL A 233 -8.27 -15.25 14.91
C VAL A 233 -8.15 -13.79 15.35
N THR A 234 -8.30 -13.56 16.64
CA THR A 234 -7.97 -12.28 17.26
C THR A 234 -6.46 -12.21 17.55
N PHE A 235 -5.86 -11.07 17.28
CA PHE A 235 -4.43 -10.83 17.40
C PHE A 235 -4.18 -9.45 18.00
N HIS A 236 -3.32 -9.37 19.01
CA HIS A 236 -2.97 -8.13 19.69
C HIS A 236 -1.47 -7.93 19.65
N ILE A 237 -1.05 -6.69 19.39
CA ILE A 237 0.36 -6.28 19.46
C ILE A 237 0.46 -5.14 20.45
N ARG A 238 1.18 -5.35 21.55
CA ARG A 238 1.51 -4.34 22.56
C ARG A 238 3.01 -4.10 22.53
N ARG A 239 3.42 -2.91 22.06
CA ARG A 239 4.84 -2.53 22.03
C ARG A 239 5.31 -2.00 23.38
N THR A 240 4.38 -1.52 24.19
CA THR A 240 4.57 -1.17 25.60
C THR A 240 3.35 -1.67 26.39
N PRO A 241 3.40 -1.72 27.73
CA PRO A 241 2.26 -2.16 28.55
C PRO A 241 0.98 -1.35 28.33
N THR A 242 1.09 -0.11 27.86
CA THR A 242 -0.03 0.84 27.71
C THR A 242 -0.38 1.16 26.25
N VAL A 243 0.45 0.79 25.28
CA VAL A 243 0.24 1.11 23.86
C VAL A 243 0.27 -0.16 23.02
N GLY A 244 -0.85 -0.42 22.37
CA GLY A 244 -1.01 -1.52 21.44
C GLY A 244 -2.20 -1.36 20.50
N GLY A 245 -2.36 -2.33 19.62
CA GLY A 245 -3.52 -2.45 18.73
C GLY A 245 -4.02 -3.89 18.72
N GLY A 246 -5.35 -4.05 18.68
CA GLY A 246 -6.02 -5.32 18.45
C GLY A 246 -6.45 -5.43 16.99
N PHE A 247 -6.49 -6.66 16.50
CA PHE A 247 -6.87 -6.99 15.13
C PHE A 247 -7.69 -8.27 15.16
N ARG A 248 -8.74 -8.32 14.35
CA ARG A 248 -9.52 -9.50 14.09
C ARG A 248 -9.32 -9.90 12.65
N LEU A 249 -8.70 -11.07 12.44
CA LEU A 249 -8.36 -11.56 11.12
C LEU A 249 -9.30 -12.69 10.73
N ARG A 250 -9.91 -12.56 9.55
CA ARG A 250 -10.67 -13.63 8.92
C ARG A 250 -9.82 -14.32 7.88
N LEU A 251 -9.75 -15.64 7.96
CA LEU A 251 -8.96 -16.48 7.09
C LEU A 251 -9.84 -17.47 6.36
N GLN A 252 -9.55 -17.69 5.07
CA GLN A 252 -10.23 -18.70 4.27
C GLN A 252 -9.24 -19.67 3.64
N LYS A 253 -9.64 -20.94 3.60
CA LYS A 253 -8.91 -22.00 2.92
C LYS A 253 -9.20 -21.95 1.42
N ARG A 254 -8.19 -21.57 0.63
CA ARG A 254 -8.24 -21.53 -0.84
C ARG A 254 -7.24 -22.52 -1.42
N ARG A 255 -7.73 -23.54 -2.13
CA ARG A 255 -6.87 -24.61 -2.71
C ARG A 255 -5.91 -25.23 -1.69
N ASN A 256 -6.43 -25.55 -0.49
CA ASN A 256 -5.67 -26.09 0.64
C ASN A 256 -4.63 -25.14 1.27
N MET A 257 -4.70 -23.83 0.98
CA MET A 257 -3.84 -22.80 1.56
C MET A 257 -4.69 -21.82 2.37
N TRP A 258 -4.25 -21.45 3.56
CA TRP A 258 -4.94 -20.46 4.39
C TRP A 258 -4.44 -19.06 4.05
N VAL A 259 -5.37 -18.17 3.69
CA VAL A 259 -5.08 -16.77 3.36
C VAL A 259 -5.97 -15.86 4.18
N VAL A 260 -5.44 -14.70 4.60
CA VAL A 260 -6.23 -13.66 5.29
C VAL A 260 -7.08 -12.94 4.25
N VAL A 261 -8.39 -12.97 4.42
CA VAL A 261 -9.37 -12.36 3.49
C VAL A 261 -10.03 -11.09 4.05
N GLY A 262 -9.89 -10.86 5.35
CA GLY A 262 -10.40 -9.66 6.02
C GLY A 262 -9.62 -9.36 7.28
N GLU A 263 -9.49 -8.07 7.58
CA GLU A 263 -8.91 -7.55 8.80
C GLU A 263 -9.83 -6.44 9.34
N GLU A 264 -10.16 -6.52 10.62
CA GLU A 264 -10.88 -5.48 11.35
C GLU A 264 -10.00 -5.00 12.51
N ILE A 265 -9.89 -3.69 12.70
CA ILE A 265 -9.11 -3.10 13.81
C ILE A 265 -9.97 -3.12 15.07
N GLU A 266 -9.49 -3.81 16.10
CA GLU A 266 -10.05 -3.72 17.44
C GLU A 266 -9.32 -2.60 18.19
N TRP A 267 -9.99 -1.46 18.36
CA TRP A 267 -9.47 -0.39 19.21
C TRP A 267 -9.44 -0.89 20.65
N ALA A 268 -8.26 -0.91 21.25
CA ALA A 268 -8.14 -1.15 22.68
C ALA A 268 -8.90 -0.05 23.44
N SER A 269 -9.85 -0.45 24.28
CA SER A 269 -10.46 0.39 25.31
C SER A 269 -9.46 0.70 26.42
#